data_AF-A0A6A4GBF9-F1
#
_entry.id   AF-A0A6A4GBF9-F1
#
_cell.length_a   1.000
_cell.length_b   1.000
_cell.length_c   1.000
_cell.angle_alpha   90.00
_cell.angle_beta   90.00
_cell.angle_gamma   90.00
#
_symmetry.space_group_name_H-M   'P 1'
#
loop_
_entity.id
_entity.type
_entity.pdbx_description
1 polymer ?
#
loop_
_entity_poly.entity_id
_entity_poly.type
_entity_poly.pdbx_seq_one_letter_code
_entity_poly.pdbx_strand_id
1 'polypeptide(L)'
;INEGFVFRKMSSGDRHSADSTKHMSSEQFLAAFRNNLLDIGIDPSPYGTHSFRRGGCQWLSVDLRWPIRKICEWGGWSTDFSYMTIVKYLISWNDDPRQPRESFFDMNRAPIVACRLCGRTCECS
;
A
#
# COMPACT_ATOMS: atom_id res chain seq x y z
N ILE A 1 -17.32 -11.58 -16.56
CA ILE A 1 -16.02 -12.00 -17.14
C ILE A 1 -16.02 -13.51 -17.07
N ASN A 2 -16.09 -14.18 -18.21
CA ASN A 2 -16.25 -15.63 -18.24
C ASN A 2 -14.91 -16.36 -18.34
N GLU A 3 -13.86 -15.69 -18.86
CA GLU A 3 -12.50 -16.22 -19.00
C GLU A 3 -11.44 -15.11 -18.90
N GLY A 4 -10.23 -15.47 -18.43
CA GLY A 4 -9.07 -14.58 -18.32
C GLY A 4 -9.00 -13.71 -17.06
N PHE A 5 -7.90 -12.95 -16.92
CA PHE A 5 -7.71 -12.05 -15.78
C PHE A 5 -8.50 -10.74 -15.91
N VAL A 6 -9.04 -10.25 -14.78
CA VAL A 6 -9.72 -8.94 -14.69
C VAL A 6 -8.76 -7.80 -15.03
N PHE A 7 -7.56 -7.82 -14.43
CA PHE A 7 -6.48 -6.90 -14.73
C PHE A 7 -5.45 -7.59 -15.62
N ARG A 8 -5.53 -7.32 -16.92
CA ARG A 8 -4.62 -7.89 -17.92
C ARG A 8 -3.31 -7.12 -17.95
N LYS A 9 -2.25 -7.80 -18.39
CA LYS A 9 -0.95 -7.18 -18.64
C LYS A 9 -1.11 -5.94 -19.52
N MET A 10 -0.43 -4.86 -19.15
CA MET A 10 -0.37 -3.65 -19.98
C MET A 10 0.80 -3.77 -20.97
N SER A 11 0.51 -3.43 -22.21
CA SER A 11 1.46 -3.22 -23.31
C SER A 11 1.78 -1.72 -23.42
N SER A 12 2.72 -1.37 -24.29
CA SER A 12 3.07 0.03 -24.55
C SER A 12 1.87 0.87 -25.01
N GLY A 13 1.87 2.15 -24.63
CA GLY A 13 0.82 3.11 -24.97
C GLY A 13 -0.51 2.84 -24.25
N ASP A 14 -0.45 2.38 -23.00
CA ASP A 14 -1.62 2.08 -22.14
C ASP A 14 -2.61 1.09 -22.74
N ARG A 15 -2.14 0.18 -23.58
CA ARG A 15 -2.98 -0.85 -24.21
C ARG A 15 -3.01 -2.11 -23.37
N HIS A 16 -4.17 -2.75 -23.25
CA HIS A 16 -4.22 -4.10 -22.71
C HIS A 16 -3.56 -5.11 -23.66
N SER A 17 -2.90 -6.11 -23.10
CA SER A 17 -2.43 -7.28 -23.83
C SER A 17 -3.62 -8.00 -24.48
N ALA A 18 -3.46 -8.36 -25.76
CA ALA A 18 -4.41 -9.20 -26.48
C ALA A 18 -4.51 -10.62 -25.88
N ASP A 19 -3.42 -11.07 -25.26
CA ASP A 19 -3.37 -12.31 -24.50
C ASP A 19 -4.04 -12.11 -23.12
N SER A 20 -5.23 -12.70 -22.96
CA SER A 20 -6.06 -12.63 -21.75
C SER A 20 -5.56 -13.54 -20.61
N THR A 21 -4.60 -14.42 -20.87
CA THR A 21 -3.99 -15.31 -19.88
C THR A 21 -2.85 -14.65 -19.11
N LYS A 22 -2.43 -13.44 -19.53
CA LYS A 22 -1.39 -12.67 -18.86
C LYS A 22 -2.00 -11.62 -17.93
N HIS A 23 -1.75 -11.78 -16.64
CA HIS A 23 -2.13 -10.79 -15.64
C HIS A 23 -1.17 -9.60 -15.61
N MET A 24 -1.65 -8.46 -15.10
CA MET A 24 -0.82 -7.32 -14.75
C MET A 24 0.16 -7.73 -13.64
N SER A 25 1.43 -7.32 -13.76
CA SER A 25 2.40 -7.54 -12.69
C SER A 25 2.24 -6.50 -11.56
N SER A 26 2.70 -6.84 -10.37
CA SER A 26 2.69 -5.91 -9.23
C SER A 26 3.49 -4.64 -9.50
N GLU A 27 4.58 -4.74 -10.27
CA GLU A 27 5.42 -3.62 -10.67
C GLU A 27 4.68 -2.69 -11.62
N GLN A 28 3.94 -3.22 -12.60
CA GLN A 28 3.11 -2.43 -13.50
C GLN A 28 1.99 -1.71 -12.74
N PHE A 29 1.33 -2.41 -11.83
CA PHE A 29 0.32 -1.80 -10.96
C PHE A 29 0.91 -0.67 -10.11
N LEU A 30 2.06 -0.92 -9.46
CA LEU A 30 2.70 0.06 -8.60
C LEU A 30 3.18 1.29 -9.38
N ALA A 31 3.71 1.11 -10.59
CA ALA A 31 4.08 2.22 -11.47
C ALA A 31 2.87 3.09 -11.82
N ALA A 32 1.76 2.47 -12.26
CA ALA A 32 0.53 3.19 -12.58
C ALA A 32 -0.05 3.91 -11.35
N PHE A 33 -0.06 3.25 -10.18
CA PHE A 33 -0.53 3.85 -8.94
C PHE A 33 0.29 5.09 -8.56
N ARG A 34 1.62 5.03 -8.66
CA ARG A 34 2.49 6.16 -8.36
C ARG A 34 2.30 7.33 -9.33
N ASN A 35 2.06 7.05 -10.61
CA ASN A 35 1.72 8.09 -11.58
C ASN A 35 0.39 8.77 -11.22
N ASN A 36 -0.63 8.01 -10.85
CA ASN A 36 -1.91 8.58 -10.40
C ASN A 36 -1.74 9.49 -9.17
N LEU A 37 -0.84 9.15 -8.24
CA LEU A 37 -0.54 10.01 -7.09
C LEU A 37 0.11 11.33 -7.52
N LEU A 38 1.05 11.28 -8.46
CA LEU A 38 1.68 12.48 -9.04
C LEU A 38 0.65 13.38 -9.73
N ASP A 39 -0.30 12.79 -10.46
CA ASP A 39 -1.36 13.54 -11.15
C ASP A 39 -2.25 14.35 -10.19
N ILE A 40 -2.39 13.90 -8.94
CA ILE A 40 -3.11 14.60 -7.88
C ILE A 40 -2.20 15.38 -6.92
N GLY A 41 -0.92 15.53 -7.25
CA GLY A 41 0.05 16.31 -6.48
C GLY A 41 0.50 15.66 -5.16
N ILE A 42 0.37 14.35 -5.03
CA ILE A 42 0.81 13.58 -3.87
C ILE A 42 2.17 12.92 -4.17
N ASP A 43 3.13 13.06 -3.25
CA ASP A 43 4.41 12.34 -3.35
C ASP A 43 4.18 10.81 -3.28
N PRO A 44 4.54 10.04 -4.31
CA PRO A 44 4.34 8.59 -4.33
C PRO A 44 5.33 7.81 -3.45
N SER A 45 6.40 8.44 -2.95
CA SER A 45 7.48 7.75 -2.24
C SER A 45 7.06 6.91 -1.01
N PRO A 46 6.09 7.33 -0.16
CA PRO A 46 5.67 6.54 1.00
C PRO A 46 4.63 5.46 0.65
N TYR A 47 4.14 5.43 -0.59
CA TYR A 47 3.04 4.56 -1.01
C TYR A 47 3.53 3.33 -1.77
N GLY A 48 2.98 2.19 -1.40
CA GLY A 48 3.30 0.86 -1.91
C GLY A 48 2.05 0.02 -2.16
N THR A 49 2.27 -1.28 -2.44
CA THR A 49 1.19 -2.24 -2.70
C THR A 49 0.29 -2.50 -1.48
N HIS A 50 0.74 -2.13 -0.28
CA HIS A 50 -0.02 -2.29 0.96
C HIS A 50 -0.83 -1.05 1.35
N SER A 51 -0.63 0.08 0.68
CA SER A 51 -1.20 1.37 1.06
C SER A 51 -2.73 1.36 1.07
N PHE A 52 -3.36 0.77 0.06
CA PHE A 52 -4.83 0.65 0.03
C PHE A 52 -5.37 -0.27 1.12
N ARG A 53 -4.68 -1.37 1.42
CA ARG A 53 -5.11 -2.28 2.48
C ARG A 53 -5.01 -1.58 3.83
N ARG A 54 -3.96 -0.80 4.06
CA ARG A 54 -3.75 0.03 5.25
C ARG A 54 -4.81 1.13 5.38
N GLY A 55 -4.95 1.98 4.38
CA GLY A 55 -5.95 3.06 4.36
C GLY A 55 -7.37 2.52 4.49
N GLY A 56 -7.68 1.39 3.85
CA GLY A 56 -8.96 0.69 4.01
C GLY A 56 -9.21 0.25 5.45
N CYS A 57 -8.22 -0.34 6.12
CA CYS A 57 -8.36 -0.73 7.53
C CYS A 57 -8.59 0.49 8.44
N GLN A 58 -7.88 1.59 8.18
CA GLN A 58 -8.05 2.85 8.92
C GLN A 58 -9.46 3.40 8.75
N TRP A 59 -9.94 3.51 7.51
CA TRP A 59 -11.29 3.99 7.20
C TRP A 59 -12.39 3.10 7.81
N LEU A 60 -12.25 1.78 7.70
CA LEU A 60 -13.20 0.83 8.30
C LEU A 60 -13.24 0.95 9.83
N SER A 61 -12.09 1.24 10.46
CA SER A 61 -12.00 1.40 11.91
C SER A 61 -12.49 2.76 12.40
N VAL A 62 -12.11 3.84 11.73
CA VAL A 62 -12.33 5.22 12.21
C VAL A 62 -13.71 5.73 11.79
N ASP A 63 -14.00 5.64 10.50
CA ASP A 63 -15.22 6.20 9.91
C ASP A 63 -16.42 5.24 10.07
N LEU A 64 -16.23 3.96 9.74
CA LEU A 64 -17.31 2.97 9.85
C LEU A 64 -17.41 2.31 11.22
N ARG A 65 -16.42 2.52 12.09
CA ARG A 65 -16.36 1.95 13.46
C ARG A 65 -16.56 0.44 13.50
N TRP A 66 -16.03 -0.27 12.50
CA TRP A 66 -16.10 -1.73 12.49
C TRP A 66 -15.26 -2.31 13.65
N PRO A 67 -15.74 -3.36 14.32
CA PRO A 67 -14.94 -4.05 15.33
C PRO A 67 -13.73 -4.72 14.66
N ILE A 68 -12.60 -4.76 15.36
CA ILE A 68 -11.32 -5.31 14.84
C ILE A 68 -11.51 -6.70 14.21
N ARG A 69 -12.32 -7.59 14.83
CA ARG A 69 -12.59 -8.93 14.27
C ARG A 69 -13.16 -8.88 12.85
N LYS A 70 -14.11 -7.98 12.60
CA LYS A 70 -14.72 -7.80 11.27
C LYS A 70 -13.74 -7.19 10.28
N ILE A 71 -12.88 -6.28 10.73
CA ILE A 71 -11.79 -5.75 9.89
C ILE A 71 -10.81 -6.86 9.54
N CYS A 72 -10.53 -7.79 10.48
CA CYS A 72 -9.67 -8.92 10.20
C CYS A 72 -10.23 -9.91 9.19
N GLU A 73 -11.53 -10.20 9.28
CA GLU A 73 -12.24 -11.00 8.29
C GLU A 73 -12.19 -10.33 6.91
N TRP A 74 -12.48 -9.02 6.83
CA TRP A 74 -12.39 -8.26 5.57
C TRP A 74 -10.97 -8.23 5.01
N GLY A 75 -9.98 -8.05 5.87
CA GLY A 75 -8.57 -8.01 5.52
C GLY A 75 -8.00 -9.38 5.17
N GLY A 76 -8.73 -10.49 5.35
CA GLY A 76 -8.24 -11.84 5.11
C GLY A 76 -7.08 -12.24 6.01
N TRP A 77 -7.02 -11.72 7.25
CA TRP A 77 -6.00 -12.16 8.21
C TRP A 77 -6.40 -13.46 8.89
N SER A 78 -5.45 -14.37 9.05
CA SER A 78 -5.61 -15.58 9.85
C SER A 78 -5.94 -15.23 11.31
N THR A 79 -6.69 -16.09 11.99
CA THR A 79 -6.94 -16.01 13.44
C THR A 79 -5.65 -16.07 14.27
N ASP A 80 -4.58 -16.65 13.72
CA ASP A 80 -3.29 -16.84 14.38
C ASP A 80 -2.28 -15.68 14.13
N PHE A 81 -2.76 -14.54 13.63
CA PHE A 81 -1.87 -13.42 13.28
C PHE A 81 -1.22 -12.77 14.51
N SER A 82 0.01 -12.27 14.35
CA SER A 82 0.57 -11.37 15.34
C SER A 82 -0.25 -10.09 15.39
N TYR A 83 -0.83 -9.79 16.55
CA TYR A 83 -1.60 -8.57 16.86
C TYR A 83 -0.88 -7.29 16.38
N MET A 84 0.45 -7.32 16.30
CA MET A 84 1.30 -6.23 15.80
C MET A 84 1.12 -5.89 14.33
N THR A 85 0.72 -6.82 13.47
CA THR A 85 0.48 -6.47 12.06
C THR A 85 -0.78 -5.64 11.91
N ILE A 86 -1.85 -6.02 12.58
CA ILE A 86 -3.13 -5.29 12.55
C ILE A 86 -2.95 -3.90 13.16
N VAL A 87 -2.29 -3.82 14.32
CA VAL A 87 -1.96 -2.54 14.94
C VAL A 87 -1.19 -1.66 13.97
N LYS A 88 -0.11 -2.15 13.35
CA LYS A 88 0.64 -1.37 12.36
C LYS A 88 -0.27 -0.79 11.27
N TYR A 89 -1.21 -1.57 10.73
CA TYR A 89 -2.14 -1.11 9.69
C TYR A 89 -3.13 -0.05 10.19
N LEU A 90 -3.58 -0.16 11.45
CA LEU A 90 -4.55 0.77 12.02
C LEU A 90 -3.94 2.12 12.40
N ILE A 91 -2.69 2.13 12.87
CA ILE A 91 -2.12 3.35 13.47
C ILE A 91 -1.05 4.01 12.62
N SER A 92 -0.18 3.27 11.92
CA SER A 92 0.86 3.87 11.08
C SER A 92 0.33 4.29 9.70
N TRP A 93 0.75 5.48 9.24
CA TRP A 93 0.28 6.11 8.01
C TRP A 93 0.99 5.65 6.72
N ASN A 94 2.17 5.02 6.79
CA ASN A 94 2.92 4.59 5.60
C ASN A 94 3.32 3.10 5.63
N ASP A 95 3.82 2.62 4.49
CA ASP A 95 4.16 1.21 4.30
C ASP A 95 5.55 0.82 4.81
N ASP A 96 6.28 1.70 5.52
CA ASP A 96 7.62 1.39 6.01
C ASP A 96 7.58 0.40 7.19
N PRO A 97 8.06 -0.85 7.01
CA PRO A 97 8.02 -1.86 8.07
C PRO A 97 8.99 -1.55 9.23
N ARG A 98 9.94 -0.61 9.04
CA ARG A 98 11.00 -0.25 9.98
C ARG A 98 10.61 0.87 10.93
N GLN A 99 9.40 1.40 10.84
CA GLN A 99 8.96 2.45 11.75
C GLN A 99 9.02 1.98 13.21
N PRO A 100 9.63 2.78 14.11
CA PRO A 100 9.60 2.51 15.54
C PRO A 100 8.17 2.67 16.06
N ARG A 101 7.83 1.92 17.11
CA ARG A 101 6.44 1.83 17.61
C ARG A 101 5.92 3.18 18.10
N GLU A 102 6.80 3.97 18.66
CA GLU A 102 6.55 5.30 19.22
C GLU A 102 6.08 6.28 18.13
N SER A 103 6.48 6.05 16.88
CA SER A 103 6.10 6.89 15.74
C SER A 103 4.79 6.47 15.08
N PHE A 104 4.15 5.39 15.53
CA PHE A 104 2.97 4.89 14.84
C PHE A 104 1.83 5.89 14.81
N PHE A 105 1.64 6.74 15.82
CA PHE A 105 0.56 7.73 15.87
C PHE A 105 0.95 9.12 15.30
N ASP A 106 2.16 9.26 14.77
CA ASP A 106 2.62 10.53 14.20
C ASP A 106 2.23 10.62 12.72
N MET A 107 0.99 11.05 12.48
CA MET A 107 0.41 11.19 11.14
C MET A 107 0.99 12.36 10.35
N ASN A 108 1.69 13.29 11.01
CA ASN A 108 2.31 14.46 10.38
C ASN A 108 3.80 14.23 10.07
N ARG A 109 4.32 13.05 10.39
CA ARG A 109 5.73 12.74 10.17
C ARG A 109 6.06 12.81 8.70
N ALA A 110 7.15 13.49 8.35
CA ALA A 110 7.67 13.45 6.99
C ALA A 110 8.02 12.00 6.59
N PRO A 111 7.79 11.61 5.31
CA PRO A 111 8.29 10.35 4.79
C PRO A 111 9.77 10.21 5.09
N ILE A 112 10.19 9.01 5.49
CA ILE A 112 11.61 8.71 5.61
C ILE A 112 12.16 8.61 4.19
N VAL A 113 12.80 9.69 3.73
CA VAL A 113 13.41 9.74 2.40
C VAL A 113 14.69 8.93 2.45
N ALA A 114 14.78 7.88 1.62
CA ALA A 114 16.06 7.19 1.44
C ALA A 114 17.08 8.17 0.87
N CYS A 115 18.29 8.20 1.42
CA CYS A 115 19.37 9.04 0.92
C CYS A 115 19.59 8.81 -0.57
N ARG A 116 19.63 9.88 -1.36
CA ARG A 116 19.79 9.80 -2.83
C ARG A 116 21.14 9.18 -3.26
N LEU A 117 22.14 9.21 -2.38
CA LEU A 117 23.48 8.67 -2.66
C LEU A 117 23.57 7.16 -2.38
N CYS A 118 22.94 6.66 -1.31
CA CYS A 118 23.14 5.28 -0.86
C CYS A 118 21.85 4.43 -0.79
N GLY A 119 20.68 5.02 -1.02
CA GLY A 119 19.40 4.33 -0.99
C GLY A 119 18.97 3.83 0.40
N ARG A 120 19.64 4.27 1.47
CA ARG A 120 19.34 3.93 2.87
C ARG A 120 19.04 5.18 3.69
N THR A 121 18.45 5.00 4.86
CA THR A 121 18.47 6.00 5.93
C THR A 121 19.90 6.13 6.47
N CYS A 122 20.54 7.29 6.25
CA CYS A 122 21.88 7.62 6.76
C CYS A 122 21.91 9.08 7.21
N GLU A 123 23.01 9.56 7.80
CA GLU A 123 23.21 11.00 8.07
C GLU A 123 23.06 11.89 6.83
N CYS A 124 23.18 11.29 5.66
CA CYS A 124 23.07 11.89 4.35
C CYS A 124 21.63 11.95 3.78
N SER A 125 20.62 11.48 4.53
CA SER A 125 19.19 11.67 4.22
C SER A 125 18.60 12.85 4.97
#